data_AF-A0A2W1LL74-F1
#
_entry.id   AF-A0A2W1LL74-F1
#
_cell.length_a   1.000
_cell.length_b   1.000
_cell.length_c   1.000
_cell.angle_alpha   90.00
_cell.angle_beta   90.00
_cell.angle_gamma   90.00
#
_symmetry.space_group_name_H-M   'P 1'
#
loop_
_entity.id
_entity.type
_entity.pdbx_description
1 polymer ?
#
loop_
_entity_poly.entity_id
_entity_poly.type
_entity_poly.pdbx_seq_one_letter_code
_entity_poly.pdbx_strand_id
1 'polypeptide(L)' 'MPSFKDWNQKVKQTFNATSNEIVLTVTEAGEVLGLSKDNMKLYVDKHGLTKVRITRSVHRYLLLKSEIDHIVANR' A
#
# COMPACT_ATOMS: atom_id res chain seq x y z
N MET A 1 14.83 -17.78 14.33
CA MET A 1 14.39 -17.43 12.97
C MET A 1 14.79 -15.99 12.69
N PRO A 2 15.66 -15.69 11.71
CA PRO A 2 15.89 -14.31 11.34
C PRO A 2 14.55 -13.76 10.82
N SER A 3 14.00 -12.77 11.53
CA SER A 3 12.81 -12.07 11.07
C SER A 3 13.17 -11.42 9.75
N PHE A 4 12.77 -12.05 8.64
CA PHE A 4 12.69 -11.41 7.33
C PHE A 4 11.70 -10.26 7.50
N LYS A 5 12.18 -9.12 8.02
CA LYS A 5 11.43 -7.87 8.00
C LYS A 5 11.17 -7.62 6.53
N ASP A 6 9.91 -7.80 6.15
CA ASP A 6 9.44 -7.60 4.79
C ASP A 6 9.99 -6.26 4.32
N TRP A 7 10.75 -6.26 3.23
CA TRP A 7 11.38 -5.05 2.69
C TRP A 7 10.34 -3.93 2.52
N ASN A 8 9.08 -4.31 2.25
CA ASN A 8 7.95 -3.38 2.17
C ASN A 8 7.67 -2.69 3.50
N GLN A 9 7.78 -3.41 4.63
CA GLN A 9 7.61 -2.81 5.96
C GLN A 9 8.75 -1.84 6.29
N LYS A 10 10.00 -2.17 5.95
CA LYS A 10 11.13 -1.25 6.19
C LYS A 10 10.96 0.04 5.39
N VAL A 11 10.59 -0.06 4.11
CA VAL A 11 10.38 1.11 3.25
C VAL A 11 9.16 1.91 3.69
N LYS A 12 8.06 1.26 4.09
CA LYS A 12 6.90 1.91 4.71
C LYS A 12 7.30 2.69 5.95
N GLN A 13 8.09 2.11 6.85
CA GLN A 13 8.55 2.78 8.07
C GLN A 13 9.38 4.02 7.75
N THR A 14 10.33 3.92 6.81
CA THR A 14 11.13 5.07 6.39
C THR A 14 10.25 6.14 5.75
N PHE A 15 9.36 5.78 4.82
CA PHE A 15 8.48 6.73 4.14
C PHE A 15 7.57 7.47 5.13
N ASN A 16 6.90 6.74 6.03
CA ASN A 16 6.02 7.32 7.04
C ASN A 16 6.76 8.19 8.06
N ALA A 17 8.06 7.97 8.27
CA ALA A 17 8.88 8.79 9.18
C ALA A 17 9.38 10.09 8.51
N THR A 18 9.47 10.12 7.18
CA THR A 18 10.03 11.26 6.43
C THR A 18 9.00 12.05 5.61
N SER A 19 7.84 11.46 5.36
CA SER A 19 6.74 12.06 4.58
C SER A 19 5.59 12.46 5.51
N ASN A 20 4.88 13.52 5.15
CA ASN A 20 3.60 13.86 5.79
C ASN A 20 2.47 12.90 5.37
N GLU A 21 2.72 12.05 4.38
CA GLU A 21 1.75 11.07 3.87
C GLU A 21 2.01 9.69 4.47
N ILE A 22 0.92 9.01 4.84
CA ILE A 22 0.95 7.65 5.37
C ILE A 22 0.67 6.68 4.22
N VAL A 23 1.51 5.64 4.10
CA VAL A 23 1.33 4.60 3.09
C VAL A 23 1.02 3.22 3.69
N LEU A 24 0.29 2.42 2.92
CA LEU A 24 -0.09 1.04 3.20
C LEU A 24 0.52 0.09 2.17
N THR A 25 0.81 -1.13 2.58
CA THR A 25 1.07 -2.21 1.64
C THR A 25 -0.22 -2.63 0.93
N VAL A 26 -0.09 -3.28 -0.22
CA VAL A 26 -1.26 -3.82 -0.97
C VAL A 26 -2.09 -4.77 -0.12
N THR A 27 -1.45 -5.56 0.76
CA THR A 27 -2.18 -6.47 1.67
C THR A 27 -2.99 -5.68 2.70
N GLU A 28 -2.37 -4.71 3.38
CA GLU A 28 -3.06 -3.88 4.38
C GLU A 28 -4.22 -3.09 3.76
N ALA A 29 -4.03 -2.51 2.58
CA ALA A 29 -5.10 -1.80 1.87
C ALA A 29 -6.24 -2.75 1.45
N GLY A 30 -5.89 -3.97 1.05
CA GLY A 30 -6.86 -5.02 0.75
C GLY A 30 -7.69 -5.40 1.98
N GLU A 31 -7.05 -5.60 3.13
CA GLU A 31 -7.73 -5.89 4.40
C GLU A 31 -8.73 -4.78 4.78
N VAL A 32 -8.35 -3.52 4.60
CA VAL A 32 -9.23 -2.36 4.84
C VAL A 32 -10.47 -2.37 3.92
N LEU A 33 -10.29 -2.74 2.65
CA LEU A 33 -11.39 -2.76 1.67
C LEU A 33 -12.17 -4.08 1.62
N GLY A 34 -11.75 -5.11 2.38
CA GLY A 34 -12.30 -6.46 2.31
C GLY A 34 -11.92 -7.22 1.04
N LEU A 35 -10.77 -6.90 0.44
CA LEU A 35 -10.26 -7.49 -0.79
C LEU A 35 -9.04 -8.38 -0.51
N SER A 36 -8.96 -9.51 -1.21
CA SER A 36 -7.71 -10.29 -1.25
C SER A 36 -6.59 -9.47 -1.91
N LYS A 37 -5.34 -9.84 -1.66
CA LYS A 37 -4.18 -9.13 -2.23
C LYS A 37 -4.23 -9.03 -3.76
N ASP A 38 -4.66 -10.08 -4.45
CA ASP A 38 -4.71 -10.07 -5.91
C ASP A 38 -5.90 -9.25 -6.42
N ASN A 39 -7.06 -9.31 -5.76
CA ASN A 39 -8.18 -8.42 -6.05
C ASN A 39 -7.82 -6.96 -5.80
N MET A 40 -7.01 -6.68 -4.76
CA MET A 40 -6.54 -5.33 -4.48
C MET A 40 -5.64 -4.79 -5.60
N LYS A 41 -4.77 -5.62 -6.20
CA LYS A 41 -3.96 -5.18 -7.36
C LYS A 41 -4.85 -4.77 -8.54
N LEU A 42 -5.85 -5.59 -8.86
CA LEU A 42 -6.82 -5.27 -9.92
C LEU A 42 -7.61 -4.01 -9.59
N TYR A 43 -7.99 -3.82 -8.31
CA TYR A 43 -8.68 -2.64 -7.83
C TYR A 43 -7.84 -1.38 -8.03
N VAL A 44 -6.55 -1.42 -7.67
CA VAL A 44 -5.59 -0.32 -7.86
C VAL A 44 -5.53 0.09 -9.33
N ASP A 45 -5.42 -0.88 -10.24
CA ASP A 45 -5.36 -0.62 -11.69
C ASP A 45 -6.67 -0.04 -12.22
N LYS A 46 -7.81 -0.58 -11.78
CA LYS A 46 -9.14 -0.15 -12.21
C LYS A 46 -9.50 1.25 -11.72
N HIS A 47 -9.12 1.60 -10.49
CA HIS A 47 -9.46 2.87 -9.84
C HIS A 47 -8.34 3.93 -9.96
N GLY A 48 -7.22 3.60 -10.61
CA GLY A 48 -6.13 4.54 -10.84
C GLY A 48 -5.43 5.03 -9.56
N LEU A 49 -5.37 4.18 -8.53
CA LEU A 49 -4.78 4.58 -7.23
C LEU A 49 -3.28 4.85 -7.34
N THR A 50 -2.79 5.76 -6.49
CA THR A 50 -1.40 6.19 -6.51
C THR A 50 -0.47 5.08 -6.04
N LYS A 51 0.39 4.60 -6.95
CA LYS A 51 1.40 3.59 -6.67
C LYS A 51 2.72 4.22 -6.25
N VAL A 52 2.95 4.30 -4.94
CA VAL A 52 4.23 4.76 -4.39
C VAL A 52 5.29 3.67 -4.59
N ARG A 53 6.18 3.87 -5.56
CA ARG A 53 7.18 2.86 -5.94
C ARG A 53 8.17 2.59 -4.81
N ILE A 54 8.43 1.31 -4.54
CA ILE A 54 9.41 0.88 -3.53
C ILE A 54 10.71 0.48 -4.22
N THR A 55 11.66 1.42 -4.36
CA THR A 55 13.00 1.16 -4.96
C THR A 55 12.92 0.41 -6.31
N ARG A 56 14.00 -0.19 -6.82
CA ARG A 56 14.11 -0.75 -8.20
C ARG A 56 13.15 -1.91 -8.56
N SER A 57 12.15 -2.23 -7.74
CA SER A 57 11.16 -3.28 -8.04
C SER A 57 9.94 -2.72 -8.76
N VAL A 58 9.70 -3.21 -9.97
CA VAL A 58 8.52 -2.82 -10.79
C VAL A 58 7.21 -3.37 -10.22
N HIS A 59 7.27 -4.48 -9.47
CA HIS A 59 6.09 -5.18 -8.95
C HIS A 59 5.71 -4.81 -7.51
N ARG A 60 6.56 -4.05 -6.80
CA ARG A 60 6.32 -3.68 -5.41
C ARG A 60 6.05 -2.18 -5.29
N TYR A 61 4.89 -1.87 -4.75
CA TYR A 61 4.46 -0.50 -4.49
C TYR A 61 3.66 -0.46 -3.19
N LEU A 62 3.60 0.74 -2.61
CA LEU A 62 2.70 1.09 -1.52
C LEU A 62 1.57 1.95 -2.08
N LEU A 63 0.50 2.07 -1.30
CA LEU A 63 -0.69 2.85 -1.60
C LEU A 63 -0.86 3.94 -0.56
N LEU A 64 -1.38 5.09 -0.97
CA LEU A 64 -1.67 6.18 -0.02
C LEU A 64 -2.84 5.78 0.87
N LYS A 65 -2.64 5.87 2.20
CA LYS A 65 -3.70 5.60 3.16
C LYS A 65 -4.88 6.55 2.96
N SER A 66 -4.61 7.82 2.65
CA SER A 66 -5.63 8.84 2.41
C SER A 66 -6.57 8.46 1.28
N GLU A 67 -6.07 7.93 0.16
CA GLU A 67 -6.91 7.48 -0.96
C GLU A 67 -7.82 6.32 -0.54
N ILE A 68 -7.29 5.35 0.22
CA ILE A 68 -8.08 4.23 0.74
C ILE A 68 -9.13 4.71 1.74
N ASP A 69 -8.77 5.60 2.66
CA ASP A 69 -9.70 6.18 3.63
C ASP A 69 -10.84 6.95 2.91
N HIS A 70 -10.52 7.70 1.86
CA HIS A 70 -11.51 8.40 1.03
C HIS A 70 -12.47 7.43 0.34
N ILE A 71 -11.99 6.28 -0.14
CA ILE A 71 -12.85 5.25 -0.73
C ILE A 71 -13.79 4.67 0.33
N VAL A 72 -13.27 4.37 1.52
CA VAL A 72 -14.08 3.82 2.63
C VAL A 72 -15.12 4.83 3.09
N ALA A 73 -14.77 6.12 3.18
CA ALA A 73 -15.68 7.17 3.61
C ALA A 73 -16.79 7.48 2.60
N ASN A 74 -16.56 7.21 1.31
CA ASN A 74 -17.53 7.40 0.22
C ASN A 74 -18.35 6.14 -0.10
N ARG A 75 -18.25 5.09 0.72
CA ARG A 75 -18.98 3.82 0.59
C ARG A 75 -20.23 3.81 1.45
#